data_AF-A0A1B6I780-F1
#
_entry.id   AF-A0A1B6I780-F1
#
_cell.length_a   1.000
_cell.length_b   1.000
_cell.length_c   1.000
_cell.angle_alpha   90.00
_cell.angle_beta   90.00
_cell.angle_gamma   90.00
#
_symmetry.space_group_name_H-M   'P 1'
#
loop_
_entity.id
_entity.type
_entity.pdbx_description
1 polymer ?
#
loop_
_entity_poly.entity_id
_entity_poly.type
_entity_poly.pdbx_seq_one_letter_code
_entity_poly.pdbx_strand_id
1 'polypeptide(L)'
;KLASQYKISREEVDQFALRSQTLWKKAHDAGVFKAELAPVTVVQKKKEVVVDVDEHPKPQTTLEVLGKLPLVFKKDGVVTAGSASGICDGAGAVVLASEEACKQHGLTPLARLVGYSVVGVEPSIMGIGPAPAIQNLLKAAGKSLSDIDLVEINEAFGAQTLACQKELKLDIEKLNLNGGAIALGHPLAASGARITGHLVHELRRRKAKLGIGSACIGGGQGIALLLESV
;
A
#
# COMPACT_ATOMS: atom_id res chain seq x y z
N LYS A 1 -3.05 -2.56 -20.05
CA LYS A 1 -4.49 -2.48 -20.38
C LYS A 1 -5.17 -1.39 -19.56
N LEU A 2 -5.07 -1.45 -18.23
CA LEU A 2 -5.62 -0.42 -17.33
C LEU A 2 -5.23 1.01 -17.72
N ALA A 3 -3.94 1.27 -17.97
CA ALA A 3 -3.50 2.61 -18.39
C ALA A 3 -4.27 3.13 -19.63
N SER A 4 -4.46 2.29 -20.64
CA SER A 4 -5.22 2.66 -21.83
C SER A 4 -6.72 2.84 -21.55
N GLN A 5 -7.33 1.93 -20.78
CA GLN A 5 -8.76 1.99 -20.43
C GLN A 5 -9.11 3.24 -19.60
N TYR A 6 -8.24 3.61 -18.66
CA TYR A 6 -8.41 4.76 -17.77
C TYR A 6 -7.70 6.03 -18.27
N LYS A 7 -7.19 6.01 -19.51
CA LYS A 7 -6.46 7.14 -20.14
C LYS A 7 -5.38 7.72 -19.21
N ILE A 8 -4.58 6.85 -18.62
CA ILE A 8 -3.48 7.19 -17.73
C ILE A 8 -2.23 7.35 -18.59
N SER A 9 -1.65 8.55 -18.57
CA SER A 9 -0.45 8.89 -19.31
C SER A 9 0.83 8.41 -18.61
N ARG A 10 1.95 8.46 -19.33
CA ARG A 10 3.27 8.16 -18.76
C ARG A 10 3.66 9.20 -17.70
N GLU A 11 3.36 10.46 -17.96
CA GLU A 11 3.64 11.58 -17.07
C GLU A 11 2.86 11.46 -15.76
N GLU A 12 1.58 11.07 -15.80
CA GLU A 12 0.78 10.81 -14.59
C GLU A 12 1.39 9.70 -13.73
N VAL A 13 1.88 8.64 -14.38
CA VAL A 13 2.50 7.49 -13.71
C VAL A 13 3.84 7.85 -13.07
N ASP A 14 4.67 8.63 -13.75
CA ASP A 14 5.95 9.10 -13.22
C ASP A 14 5.74 10.15 -12.09
N GLN A 15 4.73 11.02 -12.20
CA GLN A 15 4.34 11.92 -11.12
C GLN A 15 3.86 11.16 -9.88
N PHE A 16 3.07 10.11 -10.06
CA PHE A 16 2.63 9.26 -8.95
C PHE A 16 3.80 8.51 -8.30
N ALA A 17 4.76 8.01 -9.10
CA ALA A 17 5.97 7.40 -8.58
C ALA A 17 6.83 8.38 -7.77
N LEU A 18 7.02 9.60 -8.27
CA LEU A 18 7.73 10.65 -7.53
C LEU A 18 7.01 11.02 -6.24
N ARG A 19 5.66 11.10 -6.26
CA ARG A 19 4.85 11.32 -5.06
C ARG A 19 5.11 10.24 -4.02
N SER A 20 5.10 8.96 -4.41
CA SER A 20 5.36 7.84 -3.50
C SER A 20 6.73 7.97 -2.81
N GLN A 21 7.79 8.25 -3.59
CA GLN A 21 9.16 8.46 -3.07
C GLN A 21 9.26 9.68 -2.15
N THR A 22 8.60 10.78 -2.52
CA THR A 22 8.60 12.03 -1.74
C THR A 22 7.87 11.88 -0.41
N LEU A 23 6.70 11.20 -0.42
CA LEU A 23 5.93 10.94 0.80
C LEU A 23 6.65 9.98 1.73
N TRP A 24 7.30 8.95 1.18
CA TRP A 24 8.15 8.08 1.97
C TRP A 24 9.27 8.87 2.67
N LYS A 25 9.98 9.74 1.94
CA LYS A 25 11.05 10.56 2.54
C LYS A 25 10.55 11.38 3.70
N LYS A 26 9.42 12.07 3.50
CA LYS A 26 8.79 12.90 4.53
C LYS A 26 8.38 12.07 5.76
N ALA A 27 7.79 10.90 5.55
CA ALA A 27 7.37 10.02 6.63
C ALA A 27 8.57 9.42 7.38
N HIS A 28 9.61 9.01 6.65
CA HIS A 28 10.86 8.49 7.22
C HIS A 28 11.56 9.53 8.09
N ASP A 29 11.74 10.76 7.58
CA ASP A 29 12.36 11.87 8.33
C ASP A 29 11.57 12.22 9.60
N ALA A 30 10.24 12.12 9.53
CA ALA A 30 9.35 12.33 10.68
C ALA A 30 9.30 11.14 11.64
N GLY A 31 10.02 10.03 11.34
CA GLY A 31 10.06 8.83 12.17
C GLY A 31 8.76 8.03 12.20
N VAL A 32 7.88 8.17 11.18
CA VAL A 32 6.56 7.51 11.13
C VAL A 32 6.68 5.99 11.27
N PHE A 33 7.67 5.38 10.63
CA PHE A 33 7.85 3.92 10.58
C PHE A 33 8.47 3.32 11.86
N LYS A 34 8.96 4.15 12.80
CA LYS A 34 9.66 3.66 14.00
C LYS A 34 8.78 2.80 14.90
N ALA A 35 7.46 3.02 14.87
CA ALA A 35 6.51 2.27 15.69
C ALA A 35 6.12 0.91 15.08
N GLU A 36 6.38 0.70 13.79
CA GLU A 36 5.94 -0.49 13.04
C GLU A 36 7.09 -1.38 12.55
N LEU A 37 8.32 -0.86 12.44
CA LEU A 37 9.49 -1.63 12.06
C LEU A 37 10.12 -2.35 13.25
N ALA A 38 10.36 -3.67 13.09
CA ALA A 38 11.14 -4.47 14.01
C ALA A 38 12.55 -4.69 13.43
N PRO A 39 13.64 -4.22 14.11
CA PRO A 39 15.00 -4.41 13.62
C PRO A 39 15.37 -5.89 13.45
N VAL A 40 16.07 -6.20 12.36
CA VAL A 40 16.60 -7.54 12.09
C VAL A 40 18.11 -7.50 12.07
N THR A 41 18.76 -8.27 12.94
CA THR A 41 20.21 -8.44 12.91
C THR A 41 20.58 -9.57 11.97
N VAL A 42 21.38 -9.27 10.94
CA VAL A 42 21.92 -10.24 9.99
C VAL A 42 23.44 -10.34 10.13
N VAL A 43 24.00 -11.53 9.92
CA VAL A 43 25.44 -11.75 9.95
C VAL A 43 25.98 -11.75 8.52
N GLN A 44 26.76 -10.73 8.16
CA GLN A 44 27.44 -10.62 6.87
C GLN A 44 28.95 -10.73 7.07
N LYS A 45 29.59 -11.75 6.49
CA LYS A 45 31.06 -11.96 6.59
C LYS A 45 31.59 -11.88 8.04
N LYS A 46 30.89 -12.51 8.99
CA LYS A 46 31.18 -12.50 10.45
C LYS A 46 31.01 -11.13 11.14
N LYS A 47 30.36 -10.15 10.50
CA LYS A 47 29.96 -8.88 11.11
C LYS A 47 28.44 -8.84 11.24
N GLU A 48 27.96 -8.42 12.40
CA GLU A 48 26.54 -8.13 12.60
C GLU A 48 26.19 -6.80 11.94
N VAL A 49 25.08 -6.80 11.19
CA VAL A 49 24.48 -5.63 10.57
C VAL A 49 23.03 -5.59 11.03
N VAL A 50 22.62 -4.48 11.61
CA VAL A 50 21.22 -4.25 11.99
C VAL A 50 20.52 -3.61 10.80
N VAL A 51 19.43 -4.23 10.35
CA VAL A 51 18.52 -3.71 9.33
C VAL A 51 17.28 -3.19 10.04
N ASP A 52 17.16 -1.87 10.15
CA ASP A 52 16.08 -1.17 10.86
C ASP A 52 15.40 -0.08 10.02
N VAL A 53 15.77 0.03 8.75
CA VAL A 53 15.24 1.02 7.79
C VAL A 53 15.01 0.36 6.43
N ASP A 54 13.91 0.70 5.77
CA ASP A 54 13.63 0.29 4.38
C ASP A 54 14.72 0.82 3.42
N GLU A 55 15.36 -0.08 2.65
CA GLU A 55 16.48 0.28 1.76
C GLU A 55 16.08 0.50 0.29
N HIS A 56 14.89 0.03 -0.10
CA HIS A 56 14.35 0.20 -1.46
C HIS A 56 14.19 1.67 -1.90
N PRO A 57 13.69 2.58 -1.04
CA PRO A 57 13.41 3.96 -1.42
C PRO A 57 14.58 4.67 -2.10
N LYS A 58 14.24 5.50 -3.09
CA LYS A 58 15.16 6.38 -3.84
C LYS A 58 14.62 7.81 -3.79
N PRO A 59 14.59 8.44 -2.60
CA PRO A 59 13.93 9.73 -2.38
C PRO A 59 14.55 10.90 -3.17
N GLN A 60 15.78 10.73 -3.66
CA GLN A 60 16.49 11.69 -4.50
C GLN A 60 16.10 11.64 -5.98
N THR A 61 15.18 10.76 -6.37
CA THR A 61 14.73 10.67 -7.77
C THR A 61 14.04 11.96 -8.21
N THR A 62 13.98 12.19 -9.52
CA THR A 62 13.34 13.36 -10.12
C THR A 62 12.48 12.94 -11.31
N LEU A 63 11.54 13.80 -11.74
CA LEU A 63 10.79 13.55 -12.97
C LEU A 63 11.69 13.39 -14.19
N GLU A 64 12.83 14.09 -14.24
CA GLU A 64 13.79 13.95 -15.32
C GLU A 64 14.41 12.54 -15.34
N VAL A 65 14.83 12.03 -14.18
CA VAL A 65 15.36 10.67 -14.07
C VAL A 65 14.28 9.65 -14.43
N LEU A 66 13.07 9.79 -13.88
CA LEU A 66 11.96 8.89 -14.15
C LEU A 66 11.61 8.88 -15.64
N GLY A 67 11.49 10.06 -16.28
CA GLY A 67 11.16 10.21 -17.69
C GLY A 67 12.14 9.52 -18.64
N LYS A 68 13.42 9.42 -18.27
CA LYS A 68 14.46 8.73 -19.05
C LYS A 68 14.44 7.20 -18.93
N LEU A 69 13.68 6.64 -17.98
CA LEU A 69 13.66 5.19 -17.77
C LEU A 69 12.96 4.46 -18.93
N PRO A 70 13.51 3.31 -19.37
CA PRO A 70 12.91 2.51 -20.41
C PRO A 70 11.61 1.84 -19.93
N LEU A 71 10.70 1.63 -20.86
CA LEU A 71 9.45 0.89 -20.62
C LEU A 71 9.74 -0.61 -20.48
N VAL A 72 9.14 -1.26 -19.48
CA VAL A 72 9.52 -2.65 -19.12
C VAL A 72 8.65 -3.73 -19.76
N PHE A 73 7.42 -3.42 -20.18
CA PHE A 73 6.47 -4.44 -20.65
C PHE A 73 6.03 -4.30 -22.11
N LYS A 74 5.93 -3.07 -22.63
CA LYS A 74 5.45 -2.78 -23.98
C LYS A 74 6.09 -1.49 -24.49
N LYS A 75 6.37 -1.43 -25.81
CA LYS A 75 6.95 -0.25 -26.47
C LYS A 75 6.11 1.02 -26.31
N ASP A 76 4.79 0.89 -26.33
CA ASP A 76 3.85 2.01 -26.16
C ASP A 76 3.15 1.95 -24.78
N GLY A 77 3.85 1.40 -23.78
CA GLY A 77 3.38 1.33 -22.40
C GLY A 77 3.66 2.61 -21.62
N VAL A 78 3.29 2.58 -20.33
CA VAL A 78 3.55 3.68 -19.39
C VAL A 78 4.38 3.25 -18.17
N VAL A 79 4.69 1.96 -18.05
CA VAL A 79 5.31 1.40 -16.86
C VAL A 79 6.81 1.26 -17.07
N THR A 80 7.58 1.75 -16.10
CA THR A 80 9.04 1.64 -16.01
C THR A 80 9.44 0.98 -14.69
N ALA A 81 10.73 0.71 -14.51
CA ALA A 81 11.25 0.27 -13.23
C ALA A 81 11.06 1.32 -12.12
N GLY A 82 10.95 2.61 -12.45
CA GLY A 82 10.73 3.68 -11.48
C GLY A 82 9.26 3.84 -11.06
N SER A 83 8.33 3.27 -11.82
CA SER A 83 6.88 3.34 -11.55
C SER A 83 6.24 1.99 -11.26
N ALA A 84 7.07 0.96 -11.07
CA ALA A 84 6.70 -0.35 -10.56
C ALA A 84 7.30 -0.52 -9.17
N SER A 85 6.65 -1.31 -8.32
CA SER A 85 7.27 -1.74 -7.07
C SER A 85 8.50 -2.62 -7.31
N GLY A 86 9.45 -2.56 -6.39
CA GLY A 86 10.62 -3.44 -6.38
C GLY A 86 10.33 -4.87 -5.97
N ILE A 87 11.22 -5.77 -6.38
CA ILE A 87 11.34 -7.10 -5.80
C ILE A 87 12.09 -6.92 -4.47
N CYS A 88 11.42 -7.24 -3.37
CA CYS A 88 11.93 -6.96 -2.03
C CYS A 88 11.70 -8.15 -1.11
N ASP A 89 12.54 -8.24 -0.09
CA ASP A 89 12.44 -9.21 0.99
C ASP A 89 11.84 -8.53 2.23
N GLY A 90 11.00 -9.25 2.95
CA GLY A 90 10.37 -8.74 4.16
C GLY A 90 9.35 -9.69 4.75
N ALA A 91 9.08 -9.53 6.04
CA ALA A 91 8.06 -10.25 6.77
C ALA A 91 7.23 -9.28 7.60
N GLY A 92 5.95 -9.60 7.78
CA GLY A 92 5.05 -8.86 8.66
C GLY A 92 4.16 -9.84 9.39
N ALA A 93 3.87 -9.54 10.66
CA ALA A 93 3.00 -10.34 11.50
C ALA A 93 1.96 -9.44 12.18
N VAL A 94 0.75 -9.96 12.32
CA VAL A 94 -0.33 -9.32 13.07
C VAL A 94 -0.91 -10.34 14.03
N VAL A 95 -1.22 -9.90 15.25
CA VAL A 95 -1.92 -10.73 16.24
C VAL A 95 -3.40 -10.38 16.18
N LEU A 96 -4.24 -11.36 15.87
CA LEU A 96 -5.70 -11.23 15.93
C LEU A 96 -6.22 -11.92 17.18
N ALA A 97 -7.08 -11.23 17.91
CA ALA A 97 -7.73 -11.73 19.10
C ALA A 97 -9.21 -11.32 19.09
N SER A 98 -10.07 -12.15 19.67
CA SER A 98 -11.46 -11.75 19.95
C SER A 98 -11.49 -10.69 21.06
N GLU A 99 -12.57 -9.93 21.13
CA GLU A 99 -12.78 -8.98 22.23
C GLU A 99 -12.73 -9.67 23.60
N GLU A 100 -13.27 -10.89 23.68
CA GLU A 100 -13.25 -11.70 24.89
C GLU A 100 -11.82 -12.11 25.29
N ALA A 101 -10.99 -12.55 24.34
CA ALA A 101 -9.59 -12.84 24.60
C ALA A 101 -8.81 -11.59 25.03
N CYS A 102 -9.09 -10.43 24.43
CA CYS A 102 -8.50 -9.16 24.87
C CYS A 102 -8.84 -8.83 26.32
N LYS A 103 -10.11 -9.00 26.73
CA LYS A 103 -10.55 -8.78 28.12
C LYS A 103 -9.93 -9.79 29.07
N GLN A 104 -9.96 -11.08 28.72
CA GLN A 104 -9.43 -12.17 29.55
C GLN A 104 -7.93 -12.04 29.81
N HIS A 105 -7.15 -11.61 28.81
CA HIS A 105 -5.70 -11.51 28.89
C HIS A 105 -5.18 -10.09 29.11
N GLY A 106 -6.06 -9.10 29.33
CA GLY A 106 -5.67 -7.70 29.56
C GLY A 106 -4.93 -7.06 28.38
N LEU A 107 -5.24 -7.47 27.15
CA LEU A 107 -4.61 -6.96 25.93
C LEU A 107 -5.26 -5.64 25.50
N THR A 108 -4.45 -4.66 25.09
CA THR A 108 -4.93 -3.43 24.48
C THR A 108 -4.86 -3.55 22.96
N PRO A 109 -6.00 -3.73 22.26
CA PRO A 109 -5.99 -3.80 20.80
C PRO A 109 -5.50 -2.48 20.19
N LEU A 110 -4.84 -2.55 19.03
CA LEU A 110 -4.42 -1.34 18.29
C LEU A 110 -5.53 -0.82 17.36
N ALA A 111 -6.32 -1.74 16.81
CA ALA A 111 -7.46 -1.48 15.94
C ALA A 111 -8.41 -2.69 15.96
N ARG A 112 -9.61 -2.49 15.41
CA ARG A 112 -10.64 -3.51 15.20
C ARG A 112 -10.78 -3.79 13.70
N LEU A 113 -10.79 -5.06 13.31
CA LEU A 113 -11.19 -5.48 11.96
C LEU A 113 -12.72 -5.40 11.85
N VAL A 114 -13.23 -4.41 11.10
CA VAL A 114 -14.66 -4.19 10.92
C VAL A 114 -15.24 -5.15 9.88
N GLY A 115 -14.49 -5.41 8.82
CA GLY A 115 -14.89 -6.30 7.75
C GLY A 115 -13.81 -6.46 6.69
N TYR A 116 -14.03 -7.40 5.78
CA TYR A 116 -13.16 -7.65 4.64
C TYR A 116 -13.97 -8.08 3.42
N SER A 117 -13.38 -7.94 2.24
CA SER A 117 -13.98 -8.38 0.98
C SER A 117 -12.92 -8.94 0.05
N VAL A 118 -13.27 -10.01 -0.66
CA VAL A 118 -12.47 -10.62 -1.72
C VAL A 118 -13.33 -10.72 -2.97
N VAL A 119 -12.76 -10.39 -4.12
CA VAL A 119 -13.46 -10.39 -5.41
C VAL A 119 -12.59 -11.01 -6.50
N GLY A 120 -13.24 -11.58 -7.51
CA GLY A 120 -12.61 -11.97 -8.77
C GLY A 120 -12.80 -10.87 -9.83
N VAL A 121 -11.79 -10.68 -10.68
CA VAL A 121 -11.83 -9.80 -11.85
C VAL A 121 -11.16 -10.52 -13.02
N GLU A 122 -11.37 -10.00 -14.23
CA GLU A 122 -10.72 -10.50 -15.44
C GLU A 122 -9.18 -10.51 -15.27
N PRO A 123 -8.49 -11.67 -15.41
CA PRO A 123 -7.06 -11.79 -15.12
C PRO A 123 -6.20 -10.78 -15.91
N SER A 124 -6.60 -10.45 -17.13
CA SER A 124 -5.85 -9.52 -17.97
C SER A 124 -5.91 -8.05 -17.51
N ILE A 125 -6.75 -7.73 -16.52
CA ILE A 125 -6.85 -6.43 -15.85
C ILE A 125 -6.79 -6.56 -14.31
N MET A 126 -6.17 -7.63 -13.79
CA MET A 126 -6.12 -7.97 -12.36
C MET A 126 -5.83 -6.79 -11.41
N GLY A 127 -5.04 -5.83 -11.87
CA GLY A 127 -4.68 -4.63 -11.11
C GLY A 127 -5.88 -3.83 -10.61
N ILE A 128 -7.04 -3.91 -11.28
CA ILE A 128 -8.24 -3.18 -10.85
C ILE A 128 -8.90 -3.77 -9.60
N GLY A 129 -8.58 -5.02 -9.23
CA GLY A 129 -9.22 -5.78 -8.14
C GLY A 129 -9.50 -5.01 -6.83
N PRO A 130 -8.61 -4.12 -6.35
CA PRO A 130 -8.88 -3.26 -5.20
C PRO A 130 -10.18 -2.46 -5.29
N ALA A 131 -10.51 -1.90 -6.47
CA ALA A 131 -11.68 -1.04 -6.62
C ALA A 131 -13.00 -1.77 -6.33
N PRO A 132 -13.35 -2.90 -6.99
CA PRO A 132 -14.55 -3.64 -6.65
C PRO A 132 -14.50 -4.26 -5.24
N ALA A 133 -13.31 -4.64 -4.73
CA ALA A 133 -13.19 -5.15 -3.36
C ALA A 133 -13.57 -4.07 -2.32
N ILE A 134 -13.09 -2.84 -2.51
CA ILE A 134 -13.40 -1.70 -1.65
C ILE A 134 -14.89 -1.33 -1.77
N GLN A 135 -15.44 -1.26 -2.98
CA GLN A 135 -16.86 -0.98 -3.19
C GLN A 135 -17.76 -2.02 -2.50
N ASN A 136 -17.44 -3.31 -2.63
CA ASN A 136 -18.20 -4.38 -2.00
C ASN A 136 -18.09 -4.33 -0.47
N LEU A 137 -16.89 -4.08 0.06
CA LEU A 137 -16.65 -3.91 1.49
C LEU A 137 -17.46 -2.74 2.08
N LEU A 138 -17.41 -1.57 1.44
CA LEU A 138 -18.15 -0.39 1.87
C LEU A 138 -19.66 -0.64 1.88
N LYS A 139 -20.18 -1.29 0.82
CA LYS A 139 -21.59 -1.69 0.76
C LYS A 139 -21.96 -2.64 1.91
N ALA A 140 -21.15 -3.66 2.18
CA ALA A 140 -21.39 -4.61 3.25
C ALA A 140 -21.32 -3.96 4.64
N ALA A 141 -20.45 -2.97 4.83
CA ALA A 141 -20.28 -2.23 6.08
C ALA A 141 -21.31 -1.09 6.26
N GLY A 142 -22.15 -0.81 5.25
CA GLY A 142 -23.05 0.36 5.27
C GLY A 142 -22.28 1.68 5.34
N LYS A 143 -21.15 1.78 4.65
CA LYS A 143 -20.26 2.95 4.61
C LYS A 143 -20.06 3.48 3.20
N SER A 144 -19.53 4.68 3.12
CA SER A 144 -19.13 5.39 1.91
C SER A 144 -17.64 5.73 1.97
N LEU A 145 -17.02 6.03 0.82
CA LEU A 145 -15.62 6.50 0.80
C LEU A 145 -15.41 7.81 1.58
N SER A 146 -16.45 8.64 1.72
CA SER A 146 -16.38 9.86 2.54
C SER A 146 -16.21 9.58 4.03
N ASP A 147 -16.65 8.42 4.51
CA ASP A 147 -16.48 8.00 5.92
C ASP A 147 -15.06 7.51 6.23
N ILE A 148 -14.24 7.27 5.20
CA ILE A 148 -12.91 6.68 5.35
C ILE A 148 -11.87 7.80 5.44
N ASP A 149 -11.02 7.76 6.46
CA ASP A 149 -9.99 8.75 6.70
C ASP A 149 -8.73 8.46 5.87
N LEU A 150 -8.34 7.19 5.81
CA LEU A 150 -7.09 6.74 5.18
C LEU A 150 -7.34 5.54 4.26
N VAL A 151 -6.69 5.53 3.10
CA VAL A 151 -6.72 4.41 2.18
C VAL A 151 -5.30 4.03 1.78
N GLU A 152 -4.95 2.77 1.99
CA GLU A 152 -3.74 2.13 1.46
C GLU A 152 -4.12 1.18 0.33
N ILE A 153 -3.71 1.50 -0.90
CA ILE A 153 -3.79 0.57 -2.04
C ILE A 153 -2.36 0.22 -2.44
N ASN A 154 -2.02 -1.08 -2.41
CA ASN A 154 -0.70 -1.54 -2.81
C ASN A 154 -0.31 -1.01 -4.19
N GLU A 155 0.89 -0.46 -4.29
CA GLU A 155 1.43 0.12 -5.53
C GLU A 155 2.23 -0.90 -6.32
N ALA A 156 1.60 -2.01 -6.72
CA ALA A 156 2.28 -2.99 -7.57
C ALA A 156 2.82 -2.31 -8.83
N PHE A 157 1.98 -1.45 -9.43
CA PHE A 157 2.35 -0.52 -10.49
C PHE A 157 1.58 0.80 -10.34
N GLY A 158 2.24 1.94 -10.57
CA GLY A 158 1.59 3.26 -10.47
C GLY A 158 0.36 3.39 -11.37
N ALA A 159 0.42 2.84 -12.59
CA ALA A 159 -0.71 2.81 -13.52
C ALA A 159 -1.92 2.01 -12.99
N GLN A 160 -1.68 0.94 -12.21
CA GLN A 160 -2.75 0.16 -11.59
C GLN A 160 -3.37 0.93 -10.43
N THR A 161 -2.55 1.51 -9.56
CA THR A 161 -3.05 2.28 -8.42
C THR A 161 -3.85 3.50 -8.86
N LEU A 162 -3.37 4.22 -9.87
CA LEU A 162 -4.11 5.33 -10.49
C LEU A 162 -5.43 4.87 -11.13
N ALA A 163 -5.48 3.69 -11.74
CA ALA A 163 -6.73 3.15 -12.27
C ALA A 163 -7.75 2.87 -11.15
N CYS A 164 -7.32 2.26 -10.04
CA CYS A 164 -8.17 2.07 -8.87
C CYS A 164 -8.62 3.40 -8.27
N GLN A 165 -7.72 4.38 -8.16
CA GLN A 165 -8.03 5.72 -7.66
C GLN A 165 -9.09 6.41 -8.51
N LYS A 166 -8.94 6.39 -9.85
CA LYS A 166 -9.91 6.96 -10.80
C LYS A 166 -11.26 6.23 -10.73
N GLU A 167 -11.26 4.90 -10.70
CA GLU A 167 -12.47 4.07 -10.61
C GLU A 167 -13.27 4.36 -9.33
N LEU A 168 -12.58 4.48 -8.20
CA LEU A 168 -13.19 4.79 -6.91
C LEU A 168 -13.55 6.26 -6.74
N LYS A 169 -13.06 7.15 -7.63
CA LYS A 169 -13.05 8.60 -7.42
C LYS A 169 -12.45 8.96 -6.04
N LEU A 170 -11.41 8.22 -5.67
CA LEU A 170 -10.77 8.34 -4.37
C LEU A 170 -9.95 9.63 -4.31
N ASP A 171 -10.11 10.38 -3.22
CA ASP A 171 -9.27 11.55 -2.94
C ASP A 171 -7.81 11.12 -2.77
N ILE A 172 -6.93 11.72 -3.58
CA ILE A 172 -5.49 11.44 -3.55
C ILE A 172 -4.88 11.84 -2.20
N GLU A 173 -5.47 12.80 -1.49
CA GLU A 173 -5.03 13.26 -0.16
C GLU A 173 -5.42 12.28 0.96
N LYS A 174 -6.08 11.16 0.62
CA LYS A 174 -6.30 10.02 1.52
C LYS A 174 -5.51 8.77 1.13
N LEU A 175 -4.89 8.75 -0.05
CA LEU A 175 -4.25 7.57 -0.64
C LEU A 175 -2.74 7.53 -0.36
N ASN A 176 -2.27 6.47 0.30
CA ASN A 176 -0.84 6.15 0.51
C ASN A 176 -0.03 7.35 1.03
N LEU A 177 -0.43 7.90 2.18
CA LEU A 177 0.06 9.21 2.66
C LEU A 177 1.51 9.21 3.16
N ASN A 178 2.11 8.04 3.32
CA ASN A 178 3.51 7.88 3.72
C ASN A 178 4.34 7.17 2.62
N GLY A 179 3.85 7.21 1.38
CA GLY A 179 4.41 6.43 0.28
C GLY A 179 3.90 5.00 0.28
N GLY A 180 3.94 4.36 -0.88
CA GLY A 180 3.52 2.97 -1.04
C GLY A 180 4.62 2.10 -1.63
N ALA A 181 4.24 0.97 -2.20
CA ALA A 181 5.18 -0.07 -2.65
C ALA A 181 6.13 0.36 -3.80
N ILE A 182 5.89 1.46 -4.51
CA ILE A 182 6.89 2.02 -5.44
C ILE A 182 8.12 2.53 -4.67
N ALA A 183 7.91 3.10 -3.48
CA ALA A 183 9.00 3.54 -2.61
C ALA A 183 9.45 2.43 -1.66
N LEU A 184 8.50 1.80 -0.95
CA LEU A 184 8.75 0.83 0.11
C LEU A 184 9.12 -0.56 -0.40
N GLY A 185 8.82 -0.87 -1.67
CA GLY A 185 8.97 -2.21 -2.21
C GLY A 185 7.75 -3.11 -1.99
N HIS A 186 7.75 -4.29 -2.62
CA HIS A 186 6.64 -5.24 -2.59
C HIS A 186 7.10 -6.67 -2.26
N PRO A 187 7.35 -6.99 -0.98
CA PRO A 187 7.52 -8.37 -0.55
C PRO A 187 6.18 -9.09 -0.67
N LEU A 188 5.97 -9.80 -1.79
CA LEU A 188 4.65 -10.19 -2.31
C LEU A 188 3.69 -10.74 -1.23
N ALA A 189 4.11 -11.77 -0.50
CA ALA A 189 3.28 -12.41 0.53
C ALA A 189 3.14 -11.57 1.82
N ALA A 190 4.17 -10.80 2.18
CA ALA A 190 4.18 -9.98 3.39
C ALA A 190 3.45 -8.65 3.21
N SER A 191 3.19 -8.22 1.98
CA SER A 191 2.65 -6.90 1.69
C SER A 191 1.28 -6.66 2.29
N GLY A 192 0.43 -7.69 2.39
CA GLY A 192 -0.86 -7.58 3.10
C GLY A 192 -0.70 -7.25 4.58
N ALA A 193 0.24 -7.94 5.26
CA ALA A 193 0.56 -7.66 6.65
C ALA A 193 1.22 -6.28 6.81
N ARG A 194 2.14 -5.90 5.90
CA ARG A 194 2.77 -4.57 5.88
C ARG A 194 1.75 -3.44 5.74
N ILE A 195 0.82 -3.54 4.77
CA ILE A 195 -0.26 -2.56 4.56
C ILE A 195 -1.10 -2.44 5.84
N THR A 196 -1.48 -3.58 6.40
CA THR A 196 -2.34 -3.65 7.57
C THR A 196 -1.67 -3.05 8.80
N GLY A 197 -0.42 -3.42 9.07
CA GLY A 197 0.39 -2.87 10.15
C GLY A 197 0.50 -1.35 10.02
N HIS A 198 0.96 -0.88 8.85
CA HIS A 198 1.10 0.55 8.58
C HIS A 198 -0.18 1.33 8.83
N LEU A 199 -1.32 0.84 8.32
CA LEU A 199 -2.59 1.53 8.45
C LEU A 199 -3.05 1.63 9.92
N VAL A 200 -2.85 0.58 10.71
CA VAL A 200 -3.17 0.59 12.15
C VAL A 200 -2.33 1.63 12.89
N HIS A 201 -1.02 1.67 12.64
CA HIS A 201 -0.13 2.66 13.27
C HIS A 201 -0.48 4.08 12.82
N GLU A 202 -0.81 4.27 11.54
CA GLU A 202 -1.12 5.59 11.00
C GLU A 202 -2.47 6.13 11.47
N LEU A 203 -3.50 5.29 11.57
CA LEU A 203 -4.79 5.67 12.15
C LEU A 203 -4.60 6.22 13.58
N ARG A 204 -3.84 5.50 14.41
CA ARG A 204 -3.53 5.92 15.79
C ARG A 204 -2.73 7.21 15.82
N ARG A 205 -1.65 7.31 15.01
CA ARG A 205 -0.77 8.48 14.96
C ARG A 205 -1.53 9.75 14.56
N ARG A 206 -2.47 9.63 13.61
CA ARG A 206 -3.30 10.75 13.14
C ARG A 206 -4.55 11.00 13.99
N LYS A 207 -4.86 10.14 14.95
CA LYS A 207 -6.17 10.10 15.65
C LYS A 207 -7.34 10.00 14.67
N ALA A 208 -7.11 9.30 13.55
CA ALA A 208 -8.12 8.97 12.55
C ALA A 208 -8.88 7.72 12.98
N LYS A 209 -10.09 7.54 12.45
CA LYS A 209 -11.01 6.51 12.91
C LYS A 209 -11.07 5.32 11.97
N LEU A 210 -11.29 5.53 10.67
CA LEU A 210 -11.53 4.46 9.70
C LEU A 210 -10.48 4.43 8.60
N GLY A 211 -9.89 3.25 8.38
CA GLY A 211 -8.90 3.03 7.34
C GLY A 211 -9.21 1.82 6.48
N ILE A 212 -8.93 1.90 5.18
CA ILE A 212 -9.03 0.77 4.26
C ILE A 212 -7.65 0.37 3.73
N GLY A 213 -7.30 -0.91 3.85
CA GLY A 213 -6.13 -1.50 3.21
C GLY A 213 -6.55 -2.44 2.09
N SER A 214 -5.90 -2.36 0.92
CA SER A 214 -6.28 -3.15 -0.25
C SER A 214 -5.10 -3.50 -1.17
N ALA A 215 -5.21 -4.63 -1.85
CA ALA A 215 -4.22 -5.08 -2.83
C ALA A 215 -4.87 -5.83 -3.99
N CYS A 216 -4.27 -5.69 -5.18
CA CYS A 216 -4.54 -6.58 -6.31
C CYS A 216 -3.77 -7.89 -6.11
N ILE A 217 -4.27 -8.98 -6.72
CA ILE A 217 -3.68 -10.31 -6.60
C ILE A 217 -3.52 -10.91 -8.01
N GLY A 218 -2.34 -11.49 -8.24
CA GLY A 218 -2.00 -12.25 -9.44
C GLY A 218 -3.09 -13.25 -9.82
N GLY A 219 -3.47 -13.31 -11.09
CA GLY A 219 -4.51 -14.23 -11.57
C GLY A 219 -5.93 -13.67 -11.55
N GLY A 220 -6.12 -12.40 -11.17
CA GLY A 220 -7.42 -11.72 -11.33
C GLY A 220 -8.24 -11.69 -10.05
N GLN A 221 -7.64 -11.27 -8.93
CA GLN A 221 -8.38 -11.08 -7.69
C GLN A 221 -8.04 -9.73 -7.04
N GLY A 222 -8.89 -9.32 -6.10
CA GLY A 222 -8.65 -8.16 -5.24
C GLY A 222 -9.15 -8.45 -3.82
N ILE A 223 -8.50 -7.82 -2.85
CA ILE A 223 -8.86 -7.91 -1.44
C ILE A 223 -8.91 -6.52 -0.81
N ALA A 224 -9.83 -6.28 0.11
CA ALA A 224 -9.89 -5.08 0.93
C ALA A 224 -10.21 -5.44 2.39
N LEU A 225 -9.62 -4.69 3.33
CA LEU A 225 -9.87 -4.76 4.77
C LEU A 225 -10.34 -3.37 5.25
N LEU A 226 -11.32 -3.33 6.15
CA LEU A 226 -11.76 -2.12 6.85
C LEU A 226 -11.34 -2.22 8.32
N LEU A 227 -10.53 -1.26 8.76
CA LEU A 227 -10.01 -1.17 10.11
C LEU A 227 -10.61 0.06 10.81
N GLU A 228 -10.88 -0.08 12.10
CA GLU A 228 -11.28 1.03 12.97
C GLU A 228 -10.27 1.17 14.12
N SER A 229 -9.76 2.38 14.36
CA SER A 229 -8.93 2.64 15.54
C SER A 229 -9.75 2.51 16.83
N VAL A 230 -9.13 1.92 17.85
CA VAL A 230 -9.69 1.74 19.21
C VAL A 230 -8.99 2.60 20.24
#